data_AF-A0A4Q5P5N0-F1
#
_entry.id   AF-A0A4Q5P5N0-F1
#
_cell.length_a   1.000
_cell.length_b   1.000
_cell.length_c   1.000
_cell.angle_alpha   90.00
_cell.angle_beta   90.00
_cell.angle_gamma   90.00
#
_symmetry.space_group_name_H-M   'P 1'
#
loop_
_entity.id
_entity.type
_entity.pdbx_description
1 polymer ?
#
loop_
_entity_poly.entity_id
_entity_poly.type
_entity_poly.pdbx_seq_one_letter_code
_entity_poly.pdbx_strand_id
1 'polypeptide(L)'
;MAYSISEIDGLTAFAATRLKKAGIRTMESLLEAAHSAKRRKELSAKTGFSEQQLLEWANLADYLRIPGMGTAKAELLRASGVSTVRELKHRNPARLAQAMREANDKRKLVRVLPSEKSVG
;
A
#
# COMPACT_ATOMS: atom_id res chain seq x y z
N MET A 1 -16.82 -1.12 -2.06
CA MET A 1 -16.55 -2.17 -1.04
C MET A 1 -15.54 -1.61 -0.07
N ALA A 2 -15.90 -1.53 1.21
CA ALA A 2 -14.98 -1.06 2.24
C ALA A 2 -14.13 -2.24 2.71
N TYR A 3 -12.93 -2.38 2.14
CA TYR A 3 -11.97 -3.40 2.57
C TYR A 3 -11.51 -3.14 4.00
N SER A 4 -11.31 -4.21 4.76
CA SER A 4 -10.92 -4.09 6.17
C SER A 4 -9.45 -3.74 6.27
N ILE A 5 -9.07 -2.85 7.22
CA ILE A 5 -7.64 -2.54 7.41
C ILE A 5 -6.80 -3.79 7.74
N SER A 6 -7.42 -4.84 8.26
CA SER A 6 -6.75 -6.13 8.55
C SER A 6 -6.18 -6.82 7.30
N GLU A 7 -6.63 -6.45 6.10
CA GLU A 7 -6.13 -7.02 4.83
C GLU A 7 -4.88 -6.28 4.32
N ILE A 8 -4.49 -5.18 4.98
CA ILE A 8 -3.27 -4.43 4.64
C ILE A 8 -2.05 -5.23 5.04
N ASP A 9 -1.19 -5.54 4.07
CA ASP A 9 0.03 -6.29 4.34
C ASP A 9 1.04 -5.52 5.17
N GLY A 10 1.64 -6.19 6.15
CA GLY A 10 2.53 -5.56 7.12
C GLY A 10 1.81 -4.74 8.20
N LEU A 11 0.46 -4.72 8.21
CA LEU A 11 -0.28 -4.20 9.36
C LEU A 11 -0.33 -5.28 10.45
N THR A 12 0.43 -5.07 11.53
CA THR A 12 0.38 -5.98 12.69
C THR A 12 -0.97 -5.90 13.39
N ALA A 13 -1.38 -6.98 14.08
CA ALA A 13 -2.61 -6.99 14.87
C ALA A 13 -2.66 -5.87 15.92
N PHE A 14 -1.49 -5.48 16.44
CA PHE A 14 -1.33 -4.33 17.32
C PHE A 14 -1.71 -3.01 16.61
N ALA A 15 -1.16 -2.78 15.42
CA ALA A 15 -1.48 -1.60 14.61
C ALA A 15 -2.95 -1.55 14.20
N ALA A 16 -3.51 -2.68 13.76
CA ALA A 16 -4.94 -2.79 13.45
C ALA A 16 -5.81 -2.44 14.66
N THR A 17 -5.44 -2.91 15.86
CA THR A 17 -6.19 -2.61 17.09
C THR A 17 -6.10 -1.14 17.48
N ARG A 18 -4.92 -0.54 17.38
CA ARG A 18 -4.70 0.90 17.63
C ARG A 18 -5.49 1.77 16.65
N LEU A 19 -5.48 1.45 15.37
CA LEU A 19 -6.28 2.13 14.34
C LEU A 19 -7.78 1.98 14.59
N LYS A 20 -8.24 0.77 14.94
CA LYS A 20 -9.65 0.53 15.33
C LYS A 20 -10.06 1.35 16.54
N LYS A 21 -9.19 1.49 17.55
CA LYS A 21 -9.41 2.36 18.72
C LYS A 21 -9.45 3.84 18.33
N ALA A 22 -8.69 4.26 17.31
CA ALA A 22 -8.75 5.60 16.75
C ALA A 22 -9.96 5.84 15.83
N GLY A 23 -10.85 4.85 15.66
CA GLY A 23 -12.04 4.93 14.80
C GLY A 23 -11.83 4.48 13.36
N ILE A 24 -10.62 4.01 13.01
CA ILE A 24 -10.28 3.55 11.66
C ILE A 24 -10.49 2.05 11.59
N ARG A 25 -11.56 1.63 10.91
CA ARG A 25 -11.91 0.20 10.72
C ARG A 25 -11.72 -0.27 9.28
N THR A 26 -11.81 0.65 8.33
CA THR A 26 -11.76 0.36 6.89
C THR A 26 -10.59 1.08 6.24
N MET A 27 -10.14 0.55 5.10
CA MET A 27 -9.10 1.15 4.27
C MET A 27 -9.47 2.58 3.83
N GLU A 28 -10.74 2.84 3.56
CA GLU A 28 -11.25 4.17 3.20
C GLU A 28 -11.11 5.15 4.38
N SER A 29 -11.45 4.74 5.60
CA SER A 29 -11.23 5.57 6.78
C SER A 29 -9.75 5.85 7.02
N LEU A 30 -8.88 4.88 6.73
CA LEU A 30 -7.44 5.08 6.84
C LEU A 30 -6.94 6.10 5.81
N LEU A 31 -7.35 5.94 4.56
CA LEU A 31 -7.03 6.87 3.47
C LEU A 31 -7.49 8.29 3.80
N GLU A 32 -8.73 8.47 4.25
CA GLU A 32 -9.25 9.77 4.66
C GLU A 32 -8.47 10.37 5.83
N ALA A 33 -8.16 9.56 6.85
CA ALA A 33 -7.39 9.99 8.01
C ALA A 33 -5.91 10.26 7.68
N ALA A 34 -5.38 9.66 6.62
CA ALA A 34 -3.99 9.81 6.22
C ALA A 34 -3.79 10.65 4.94
N HIS A 35 -4.86 11.21 4.38
CA HIS A 35 -4.86 11.94 3.11
C HIS A 35 -3.94 13.18 3.14
N SER A 36 -3.99 13.94 4.23
CA SER A 36 -3.21 15.18 4.41
C SER A 36 -2.12 15.00 5.45
N ALA A 37 -1.01 15.73 5.29
CA ALA A 37 0.09 15.77 6.26
C ALA A 37 -0.42 16.18 7.66
N LYS A 38 -1.35 17.15 7.74
CA LYS A 38 -1.96 17.55 9.01
C LYS A 38 -2.72 16.39 9.68
N ARG A 39 -3.56 15.68 8.91
CA ARG A 39 -4.35 14.56 9.43
C ARG A 39 -3.46 13.37 9.82
N ARG A 40 -2.38 13.08 9.06
CA ARG A 40 -1.38 12.08 9.45
C ARG A 40 -0.69 12.42 10.76
N LYS A 41 -0.36 13.70 10.99
CA LYS A 41 0.25 14.15 12.24
C LYS A 41 -0.70 13.99 13.43
N GLU A 42 -1.98 14.34 13.25
CA GLU A 42 -3.03 14.07 14.25
C GLU A 42 -3.19 12.57 14.52
N LEU A 43 -3.18 11.75 13.47
CA LEU A 43 -3.33 10.31 13.58
C LEU A 43 -2.11 9.67 14.25
N SER A 44 -0.91 10.17 13.94
CA SER A 44 0.36 9.82 14.58
C SER A 44 0.30 10.09 16.07
N ALA A 45 -0.16 11.29 16.48
CA ALA A 45 -0.36 11.64 17.87
C ALA A 45 -1.41 10.75 18.58
N LYS A 46 -2.50 10.36 17.90
CA LYS A 46 -3.54 9.48 18.47
C LYS A 46 -3.12 8.03 18.61
N THR A 47 -2.38 7.51 17.63
CA THR A 47 -2.08 6.08 17.51
C THR A 47 -0.69 5.71 18.06
N GLY A 48 0.23 6.68 18.09
CA GLY A 48 1.64 6.48 18.43
C GLY A 48 2.50 5.99 17.27
N PHE A 49 1.98 5.90 16.04
CA PHE A 49 2.74 5.50 14.85
C PHE A 49 3.40 6.68 14.17
N SER A 50 4.50 6.44 13.45
CA SER A 50 5.14 7.51 12.68
C SER A 50 4.28 7.93 11.48
N GLU A 51 4.37 9.21 11.09
CA GLU A 51 3.68 9.71 9.89
C GLU A 51 4.04 8.91 8.63
N GLN A 52 5.28 8.40 8.57
CA GLN A 52 5.77 7.57 7.48
C GLN A 52 5.09 6.19 7.45
N GLN A 53 4.96 5.51 8.59
CA GLN A 53 4.24 4.23 8.66
C GLN A 53 2.77 4.39 8.27
N LEU A 54 2.13 5.48 8.75
CA LEU A 54 0.74 5.78 8.39
C LEU A 54 0.58 6.05 6.89
N LEU A 55 1.54 6.75 6.29
CA LEU A 55 1.58 6.99 4.85
C LEU A 55 1.74 5.68 4.07
N GLU A 56 2.63 4.79 4.51
CA GLU A 56 2.80 3.48 3.88
C GLU A 56 1.52 2.64 3.90
N TRP A 57 0.84 2.55 5.05
CA TRP A 57 -0.43 1.83 5.13
C TRP A 57 -1.52 2.47 4.29
N ALA A 58 -1.57 3.81 4.22
CA ALA A 58 -2.50 4.51 3.35
C ALA A 58 -2.23 4.19 1.87
N ASN A 59 -0.97 4.17 1.45
CA ASN A 59 -0.61 3.82 0.07
C ASN A 59 -0.97 2.37 -0.27
N LEU A 60 -0.79 1.44 0.68
CA LEU A 60 -1.21 0.04 0.49
C LEU A 60 -2.72 -0.10 0.42
N ALA A 61 -3.44 0.59 1.29
CA ALA A 61 -4.89 0.69 1.22
C ALA A 61 -5.33 1.21 -0.16
N ASP A 62 -4.60 2.16 -0.76
CA ASP A 62 -4.90 2.67 -2.10
C ASP A 62 -4.67 1.62 -3.19
N TYR A 63 -3.58 0.85 -3.11
CA TYR A 63 -3.32 -0.25 -4.05
C TYR A 63 -4.38 -1.36 -3.96
N LEU A 64 -4.76 -1.77 -2.75
CA LEU A 64 -5.73 -2.86 -2.55
C LEU A 64 -7.16 -2.50 -3.01
N ARG A 65 -7.46 -1.21 -3.20
CA ARG A 65 -8.73 -0.77 -3.80
C ARG A 65 -8.79 -1.03 -5.30
N ILE A 66 -7.65 -1.24 -5.97
CA ILE A 66 -7.63 -1.53 -7.40
C ILE A 66 -8.03 -3.00 -7.61
N PRO A 67 -9.16 -3.27 -8.29
CA PRO A 67 -9.61 -4.63 -8.51
C PRO A 67 -8.55 -5.44 -9.28
N GLY A 68 -8.19 -6.61 -8.75
CA GLY A 68 -7.10 -7.45 -9.29
C GLY A 68 -5.69 -7.09 -8.78
N MET A 69 -5.56 -6.06 -7.94
CA MET A 69 -4.31 -5.71 -7.26
C MET A 69 -4.25 -6.35 -5.88
N GLY A 70 -3.89 -7.63 -5.86
CA GLY A 70 -3.69 -8.38 -4.63
C GLY A 70 -2.42 -7.96 -3.87
N THR A 71 -2.36 -8.41 -2.62
CA THR A 71 -1.26 -8.18 -1.67
C THR A 71 0.12 -8.44 -2.27
N ALA A 72 0.26 -9.56 -2.99
CA ALA A 72 1.50 -9.95 -3.65
C ALA A 72 1.96 -8.96 -4.74
N LYS A 73 1.03 -8.34 -5.49
CA LYS A 73 1.36 -7.35 -6.53
C LYS A 73 1.76 -6.02 -5.88
N ALA A 74 1.10 -5.63 -4.79
CA ALA A 74 1.46 -4.45 -4.01
C ALA A 74 2.85 -4.60 -3.35
N GLU A 75 3.16 -5.78 -2.80
CA GLU A 75 4.49 -6.06 -2.26
C GLU A 75 5.55 -6.05 -3.35
N LEU A 76 5.25 -6.61 -4.53
CA LEU A 76 6.17 -6.58 -5.67
C LEU A 76 6.45 -5.15 -6.15
N LEU A 77 5.43 -4.31 -6.23
CA LEU A 77 5.58 -2.89 -6.55
C LEU A 77 6.52 -2.21 -5.54
N ARG A 78 6.33 -2.47 -4.26
CA ARG A 78 7.20 -1.95 -3.20
C ARG A 78 8.64 -2.43 -3.34
N ALA A 79 8.83 -3.72 -3.62
CA ALA A 79 10.14 -4.32 -3.86
C ALA A 79 10.82 -3.77 -5.13
N SER A 80 10.05 -3.34 -6.13
CA SER A 80 10.53 -2.63 -7.32
C SER A 80 10.80 -1.13 -7.09
N GLY A 81 10.62 -0.65 -5.85
CA GLY A 81 10.84 0.74 -5.47
C GLY A 81 9.68 1.69 -5.79
N VAL A 82 8.48 1.16 -6.08
CA VAL A 82 7.24 1.94 -6.23
C VAL A 82 6.42 1.82 -4.96
N SER A 83 6.32 2.91 -4.22
CA SER A 83 5.61 2.95 -2.94
C SER A 83 4.21 3.55 -3.04
N THR A 84 3.88 4.25 -4.13
CA THR A 84 2.62 5.00 -4.28
C THR A 84 1.95 4.80 -5.64
N VAL A 85 0.62 4.80 -5.68
CA VAL A 85 -0.16 4.79 -6.94
C VAL A 85 0.20 6.00 -7.82
N ARG A 86 0.56 7.12 -7.19
CA ARG A 86 1.03 8.32 -7.90
C ARG A 86 2.36 8.09 -8.60
N GLU A 87 3.34 7.48 -7.94
CA GLU A 87 4.59 7.08 -8.58
C GLU A 87 4.37 6.04 -9.68
N LEU A 88 3.43 5.10 -9.49
CA LEU A 88 3.05 4.14 -10.52
C LEU A 88 2.62 4.88 -11.80
N LYS A 89 1.76 5.89 -11.68
CA LYS A 89 1.25 6.69 -12.81
C LYS A 89 2.34 7.49 -13.54
N HIS A 90 3.41 7.90 -12.85
CA HIS A 90 4.48 8.71 -13.43
C HIS A 90 5.70 7.89 -13.91
N ARG A 91 5.79 6.61 -13.57
CA ARG A 91 6.89 5.74 -13.98
C ARG A 91 6.72 5.22 -15.40
N ASN A 92 7.86 4.98 -16.05
CA ASN A 92 7.87 4.32 -17.35
C ASN A 92 7.47 2.83 -17.17
N PRO A 93 6.39 2.37 -17.84
CA PRO A 93 5.86 1.02 -17.65
C PRO A 93 6.85 -0.08 -18.07
N ALA A 94 7.69 0.15 -19.08
CA ALA A 94 8.73 -0.79 -19.50
C ALA A 94 9.77 -1.01 -18.40
N ARG A 95 10.29 0.08 -17.83
CA ARG A 95 11.27 0.04 -16.74
C ARG A 95 10.66 -0.55 -15.48
N LEU A 96 9.40 -0.26 -15.20
CA LEU A 96 8.71 -0.80 -14.04
C LEU A 96 8.48 -2.31 -14.18
N ALA A 97 8.03 -2.79 -15.34
CA ALA A 97 7.88 -4.21 -15.59
C ALA A 97 9.22 -4.96 -15.41
N GLN A 98 10.33 -4.35 -15.83
CA GLN A 98 11.67 -4.92 -15.62
C GLN A 98 12.06 -4.93 -14.13
N ALA A 99 11.90 -3.82 -13.41
CA ALA A 99 12.19 -3.77 -11.98
C ALA A 99 11.31 -4.72 -11.14
N MET A 100 10.04 -4.86 -11.51
CA MET A 100 9.14 -5.85 -10.93
C MET A 100 9.58 -7.28 -11.26
N ARG A 101 10.09 -7.55 -12.46
CA ARG A 101 10.62 -8.87 -12.82
C ARG A 101 11.86 -9.22 -12.00
N GLU A 102 12.80 -8.28 -11.86
CA GLU A 102 14.00 -8.45 -11.04
C GLU A 102 13.68 -8.65 -9.55
N ALA A 103 12.73 -7.89 -9.01
CA ALA A 103 12.26 -8.06 -7.65
C ALA A 103 11.55 -9.41 -7.45
N ASN A 104 10.80 -9.87 -8.45
CA ASN A 104 10.12 -11.16 -8.40
C ASN A 104 11.09 -12.34 -8.54
N ASP A 105 12.18 -12.21 -9.30
CA ASP A 105 13.21 -13.25 -9.36
C ASP A 105 13.90 -13.43 -8.00
N LYS A 106 14.10 -12.33 -7.26
CA LYS A 106 14.71 -12.36 -5.93
C LYS A 106 13.77 -12.88 -4.84
N ARG A 107 12.49 -12.54 -4.90
CA ARG A 107 11.53 -12.79 -3.80
C ARG A 107 10.41 -13.79 -4.12
N LYS A 108 10.21 -14.15 -5.40
CA LYS A 108 9.15 -15.03 -5.92
C LYS A 108 7.76 -14.72 -5.35
N LEU A 109 7.40 -13.44 -5.34
CA LEU A 109 6.16 -12.94 -4.71
C LEU A 109 4.91 -13.23 -5.54
N VAL A 110 5.01 -13.18 -6.87
CA VAL A 110 3.88 -13.45 -7.78
C VAL A 110 4.22 -14.54 -8.78
N ARG A 111 3.23 -15.40 -9.03
CA ARG A 111 3.30 -16.51 -9.98
C ARG A 111 3.19 -16.05 -11.43
N VAL A 112 2.54 -14.91 -11.66
CA VAL A 112 2.37 -14.28 -12.98
C VAL A 112 3.22 -13.02 -13.00
N LEU A 113 4.24 -13.01 -13.87
CA LEU A 113 5.08 -11.84 -14.07
C LEU A 113 4.24 -10.70 -14.68
N PRO A 114 4.31 -9.48 -14.13
CA PRO A 114 3.67 -8.34 -14.76
C PRO A 114 4.32 -8.10 -16.14
N SER A 115 3.51 -8.13 -17.19
CA SER A 115 3.91 -7.68 -18.54
C SER A 115 3.61 -6.18 -18.69
N GLU A 116 4.25 -5.49 -19.64
CA GLU A 116 4.03 -4.05 -19.88
C GLU A 116 2.54 -3.67 -19.96
N LYS A 117 1.73 -4.51 -20.62
CA LYS A 117 0.26 -4.32 -20.74
C LYS A 117 -0.52 -4.46 -19.43
N SER A 118 0.07 -5.06 -18.39
CA SER A 118 -0.56 -5.27 -17.08
C SER A 118 -0.17 -4.20 -16.05
N VAL A 119 0.74 -3.30 -16.44
CA VAL A 119 1.28 -2.22 -15.61
C VAL A 119 1.01 -0.83 -16.22
N GLY A 120 0.84 -0.74 -17.54
CA GLY A 120 0.41 0.47 -18.26
C GLY A 120 -1.08 0.73 -18.22
#